data_AF-A0A1V5UXQ2-F1
#
_entry.id   AF-A0A1V5UXQ2-F1
#
_cell.length_a   1.000
_cell.length_b   1.000
_cell.length_c   1.000
_cell.angle_alpha   90.00
_cell.angle_beta   90.00
_cell.angle_gamma   90.00
#
_symmetry.space_group_name_H-M   'P 1'
#
loop_
_entity.id
_entity.type
_entity.pdbx_description
1 polymer ?
#
loop_
_entity_poly.entity_id
_entity_poly.type
_entity_poly.pdbx_seq_one_letter_code
_entity_poly.pdbx_strand_id
1 'polypeptide(L)'
;MVQTVDAKTLKYLDNYEIAASIFKNKWQRIKQKTNRKGEIEAPSRDFVKTYAAREIIAGNIARGSPFFHGFSDYMTNKETREQLLYERKELNEMVEKAVFDDENQRILISACHEAWRRRLGQLGDRSRSESTDFNSLANREFERWRVSLARCKNAASLRETLVDFWSRTGPLPALQNRWQDILSLLDDPQWRLAKDLALLALASYKPANKEEEAALAGDSDQKGEEL
;
A
#
# COMPACT_ATOMS: atom_id res chain seq x y z
N MET A 1 11.21 -24.40 24.03
CA MET A 1 11.05 -25.75 23.42
C MET A 1 10.46 -25.53 22.04
N VAL A 2 11.12 -25.96 20.96
CA VAL A 2 10.62 -25.81 19.58
C VAL A 2 10.01 -27.14 19.16
N GLN A 3 8.76 -27.13 18.69
CA GLN A 3 8.07 -28.30 18.18
C GLN A 3 7.72 -28.08 16.71
N THR A 4 7.93 -29.09 15.88
CA THR A 4 7.48 -29.08 14.48
C THR A 4 5.96 -29.24 14.46
N VAL A 5 5.26 -28.32 13.80
CA VAL A 5 3.80 -28.34 13.65
C VAL A 5 3.40 -28.77 12.24
N ASP A 6 2.23 -29.40 12.11
CA ASP A 6 1.64 -29.66 10.80
C ASP A 6 1.22 -28.33 10.15
N ALA A 7 1.73 -28.04 8.96
CA ALA A 7 1.44 -26.83 8.21
C ALA A 7 -0.07 -26.60 8.07
N LYS A 8 -0.88 -27.65 7.93
CA LYS A 8 -2.35 -27.55 7.79
C LYS A 8 -3.05 -26.94 9.01
N THR A 9 -2.37 -26.89 10.16
CA THR A 9 -2.91 -26.31 11.40
C THR A 9 -2.58 -24.83 11.54
N LEU A 10 -1.73 -24.27 10.66
CA LEU A 10 -1.34 -22.88 10.71
C LEU A 10 -2.41 -21.99 10.10
N LYS A 11 -3.02 -21.14 10.95
CA LYS A 11 -3.91 -20.07 10.49
C LYS A 11 -3.13 -19.16 9.53
N TYR A 12 -3.76 -18.83 8.40
CA TYR A 12 -3.19 -17.98 7.33
C TYR A 12 -2.01 -18.59 6.54
N LEU A 13 -1.81 -19.91 6.55
CA LEU A 13 -0.79 -20.54 5.70
C LEU A 13 -0.96 -20.17 4.22
N ASP A 14 -2.20 -20.16 3.71
CA ASP A 14 -2.49 -19.78 2.32
C ASP A 14 -1.93 -18.39 1.99
N ASN A 15 -2.08 -17.42 2.90
CA ASN A 15 -1.53 -16.07 2.72
C ASN A 15 0.00 -16.05 2.78
N TYR A 16 0.62 -16.94 3.55
CA TYR A 16 2.08 -17.08 3.56
C TYR A 16 2.59 -17.63 2.21
N GLU A 17 1.91 -18.64 1.67
CA GLU A 17 2.26 -19.23 0.37
C GLU A 17 2.03 -18.24 -0.78
N ILE A 18 0.92 -17.51 -0.76
CA ILE A 18 0.64 -16.42 -1.70
C ILE A 18 1.76 -15.38 -1.62
N ALA A 19 2.11 -14.90 -0.42
CA ALA A 19 3.19 -13.93 -0.25
C ALA A 19 4.54 -14.48 -0.74
N ALA A 20 4.89 -15.72 -0.41
CA ALA A 20 6.12 -16.35 -0.90
C ALA A 20 6.15 -16.46 -2.44
N SER A 21 4.98 -16.58 -3.08
CA SER A 21 4.86 -16.66 -4.53
C SER A 21 5.02 -15.30 -5.23
N ILE A 22 4.55 -14.21 -4.60
CA ILE A 22 4.57 -12.85 -5.12
C ILE A 22 5.93 -12.19 -4.86
N PHE A 23 6.37 -12.22 -3.59
CA PHE A 23 7.56 -11.54 -3.11
C PHE A 23 8.81 -12.43 -3.24
N LYS A 24 9.05 -12.95 -4.45
CA LYS A 24 10.22 -13.77 -4.76
C LYS A 24 11.45 -12.89 -4.95
N ASN A 25 12.54 -13.23 -4.27
CA ASN A 25 13.84 -12.58 -4.46
C ASN A 25 14.22 -12.56 -5.94
N LYS A 26 14.63 -11.39 -6.42
CA LYS A 26 15.06 -11.19 -7.82
C LYS A 26 16.49 -10.67 -7.82
N TRP A 27 17.32 -11.19 -8.71
CA TRP A 27 18.62 -10.59 -8.99
C TRP A 27 18.43 -9.37 -9.88
N GLN A 28 19.04 -8.25 -9.51
CA GLN A 28 19.03 -7.01 -10.27
C GLN A 28 20.46 -6.57 -10.54
N ARG A 29 20.67 -5.94 -11.71
CA ARG A 29 21.95 -5.40 -12.14
C ARG A 29 21.86 -3.89 -12.24
N ILE A 30 22.73 -3.20 -11.51
CA ILE A 30 22.98 -1.78 -11.72
C ILE A 30 23.93 -1.67 -12.91
N LYS A 31 23.50 -0.95 -13.95
CA LYS A 31 24.32 -0.76 -15.15
C LYS A 31 25.54 0.09 -14.82
N GLN A 32 26.62 -0.16 -15.56
CA GLN A 32 27.81 0.68 -15.51
C GLN A 32 27.44 2.12 -15.89
N LYS A 33 27.93 3.09 -15.08
CA LYS A 33 27.82 4.52 -15.36
C LYS A 33 29.17 5.00 -15.90
N THR A 34 29.14 5.65 -17.06
CA THR A 34 30.33 6.26 -17.67
C THR A 34 30.16 7.77 -17.75
N ASN A 35 31.21 8.52 -17.43
CA ASN A 35 31.19 9.97 -17.60
C ASN A 35 31.22 10.36 -19.09
N ARG A 36 31.04 11.65 -19.39
CA ARG A 36 31.09 12.19 -20.77
C ARG A 36 32.42 11.93 -21.50
N LYS A 37 33.49 11.58 -20.77
CA LYS A 37 34.83 11.26 -21.30
C LYS A 37 35.04 9.77 -21.52
N GLY A 38 34.05 8.92 -21.22
CA GLY A 38 34.11 7.47 -21.38
C GLY A 38 34.78 6.72 -20.21
N GLU A 39 35.12 7.41 -19.12
CA GLU A 39 35.69 6.76 -17.93
C GLU A 39 34.57 6.16 -17.07
N ILE A 40 34.86 5.03 -16.42
CA ILE A 40 33.93 4.32 -15.56
C ILE A 40 33.82 5.09 -14.24
N GLU A 41 32.64 5.65 -13.96
CA GLU A 41 32.34 6.34 -12.70
C GLU A 41 31.82 5.35 -11.65
N ALA A 42 30.98 4.41 -12.09
CA ALA A 42 30.48 3.32 -11.25
C ALA A 42 30.47 2.00 -12.03
N PRO A 43 31.10 0.92 -11.51
CA PRO A 43 31.09 -0.38 -12.17
C PRO A 43 29.71 -1.03 -12.09
N SER A 44 29.43 -1.92 -13.04
CA SER A 44 28.25 -2.77 -12.99
C SER A 44 28.30 -3.66 -11.74
N ARG A 45 27.21 -3.76 -10.99
CA ARG A 45 27.11 -4.66 -9.83
C ARG A 45 25.75 -5.35 -9.77
N ASP A 46 25.78 -6.60 -9.30
CA ASP A 46 24.59 -7.43 -9.11
C ASP A 46 24.22 -7.46 -7.63
N PHE A 47 22.93 -7.38 -7.33
CA PHE A 47 22.40 -7.47 -5.98
C PHE A 47 21.06 -8.22 -5.97
N VAL A 48 20.70 -8.76 -4.80
CA VAL A 48 19.41 -9.39 -4.59
C VAL A 48 18.43 -8.33 -4.10
N LYS A 49 17.34 -8.11 -4.85
CA LYS A 49 16.18 -7.36 -4.36
C LYS A 49 15.42 -8.26 -3.37
N THR A 50 15.45 -7.85 -2.11
CA THR A 50 14.60 -8.39 -1.03
C THR A 50 13.29 -7.60 -0.95
N TYR A 51 12.31 -8.14 -0.23
CA TYR A 51 10.99 -7.52 -0.08
C TYR A 51 10.62 -7.41 1.39
N ALA A 52 10.46 -6.18 1.87
CA ALA A 52 10.09 -5.89 3.26
C ALA A 52 8.68 -6.42 3.59
N ALA A 53 7.74 -6.33 2.63
CA ALA A 53 6.39 -6.85 2.83
C ALA A 53 6.39 -8.34 3.16
N ARG A 54 7.28 -9.13 2.53
CA ARG A 54 7.37 -10.58 2.81
C ARG A 54 7.75 -10.87 4.25
N GLU A 55 8.71 -10.14 4.79
CA GLU A 55 9.18 -10.31 6.17
C GLU A 55 8.08 -9.92 7.16
N ILE A 56 7.41 -8.79 6.90
CA ILE A 56 6.26 -8.31 7.69
C ILE A 56 5.14 -9.35 7.69
N ILE A 57 4.75 -9.86 6.52
CA ILE A 57 3.69 -10.85 6.36
C ILE A 57 4.04 -12.15 7.08
N ALA A 58 5.26 -12.66 6.90
CA ALA A 58 5.72 -13.86 7.58
C ALA A 58 5.69 -13.69 9.10
N GLY A 59 6.14 -12.55 9.61
CA GLY A 59 6.11 -12.23 11.04
C GLY A 59 4.69 -12.09 11.62
N ASN A 60 3.73 -11.61 10.83
CA ASN A 60 2.32 -11.57 11.21
C ASN A 60 1.71 -12.97 11.29
N ILE A 61 1.95 -13.79 10.28
CA ILE A 61 1.41 -15.16 10.20
C ILE A 61 2.00 -16.05 11.29
N ALA A 62 3.31 -15.92 11.56
CA ALA A 62 3.97 -16.63 12.67
C ALA A 62 3.35 -16.29 14.06
N ARG A 63 2.74 -15.11 14.20
CA ARG A 63 2.00 -14.68 15.39
C ARG A 63 0.51 -15.03 15.35
N GLY A 64 0.05 -15.75 14.32
CA GLY A 64 -1.37 -16.07 14.12
C GLY A 64 -2.23 -14.86 13.80
N SER A 65 -1.64 -13.78 13.27
CA SER A 65 -2.34 -12.55 12.88
C SER A 65 -2.53 -12.46 11.36
N PRO A 66 -3.55 -11.73 10.86
CA PRO A 66 -3.71 -11.46 9.44
C PRO A 66 -2.45 -10.83 8.84
N PHE A 67 -2.20 -11.04 7.54
CA PHE A 67 -0.98 -10.58 6.86
C PHE A 67 -0.76 -9.05 6.96
N PHE A 68 -1.84 -8.28 7.09
CA PHE A 68 -1.85 -6.82 7.19
C PHE A 68 -1.88 -6.29 8.63
N HIS A 69 -1.82 -7.15 9.64
CA HIS A 69 -1.90 -6.69 11.03
C HIS A 69 -0.78 -5.69 11.35
N GLY A 70 -1.14 -4.55 11.97
CA GLY A 70 -0.19 -3.50 12.32
C GLY A 70 0.27 -2.65 11.12
N PHE A 71 -0.40 -2.73 9.97
CA PHE A 71 0.00 -1.97 8.75
C PHE A 71 0.15 -0.48 9.01
N SER A 72 -0.67 0.08 9.90
CA SER A 72 -0.59 1.49 10.28
C SER A 72 0.73 1.90 10.94
N ASP A 73 1.39 0.99 11.66
CA ASP A 73 2.68 1.25 12.28
C ASP A 73 3.79 1.30 11.22
N TYR A 74 3.76 0.37 10.25
CA TYR A 74 4.70 0.36 9.13
C TYR A 74 4.54 1.57 8.20
N MET A 75 3.32 2.09 8.05
CA MET A 75 3.06 3.32 7.29
C MET A 75 3.43 4.60 8.05
N THR A 76 3.65 4.51 9.37
CA THR A 76 4.11 5.63 10.21
C THR A 76 5.63 5.74 10.19
N ASN A 77 6.34 4.61 10.26
CA ASN A 77 7.80 4.57 10.14
C ASN A 77 8.23 4.87 8.69
N LYS A 78 9.18 5.80 8.53
CA LYS A 78 9.63 6.28 7.22
C LYS A 78 10.25 5.18 6.36
N GLU A 79 11.16 4.40 6.92
CA GLU A 79 11.94 3.40 6.19
C GLU A 79 11.05 2.27 5.68
N THR A 80 10.21 1.72 6.56
CA THR A 80 9.26 0.66 6.17
C THR A 80 8.20 1.19 5.21
N ARG A 81 7.74 2.43 5.38
CA ARG A 81 6.80 3.06 4.44
C ARG A 81 7.40 3.15 3.04
N GLU A 82 8.63 3.66 2.91
CA GLU A 82 9.28 3.83 1.60
C GLU A 82 9.46 2.47 0.90
N GLN A 83 9.88 1.45 1.64
CA GLN A 83 9.99 0.07 1.10
C GLN A 83 8.62 -0.48 0.66
N LEU A 84 7.58 -0.35 1.49
CA LEU A 84 6.23 -0.82 1.14
C LEU A 84 5.67 -0.09 -0.09
N LEU A 85 5.91 1.21 -0.23
CA LEU A 85 5.46 1.96 -1.41
C LEU A 85 6.22 1.57 -2.68
N TYR A 86 7.50 1.24 -2.57
CA TYR A 86 8.27 0.67 -3.67
C TYR A 86 7.76 -0.73 -4.10
N GLU A 87 7.14 -1.46 -3.17
CA GLU A 87 6.52 -2.77 -3.37
C GLU A 87 5.02 -2.68 -3.67
N ARG A 88 4.48 -1.49 -4.02
CA ARG A 88 3.06 -1.23 -4.28
C ARG A 88 2.42 -2.23 -5.24
N LYS A 89 3.13 -2.60 -6.32
CA LYS A 89 2.64 -3.56 -7.31
C LYS A 89 2.45 -4.95 -6.69
N GLU A 90 3.45 -5.44 -5.97
CA GLU A 90 3.40 -6.72 -5.28
C GLU A 90 2.38 -6.70 -4.13
N LEU A 91 2.24 -5.59 -3.40
CA LEU A 91 1.18 -5.40 -2.40
C LEU A 91 -0.22 -5.44 -3.01
N ASN A 92 -0.41 -4.84 -4.19
CA ASN A 92 -1.67 -4.92 -4.92
C ASN A 92 -2.01 -6.37 -5.28
N GLU A 93 -1.04 -7.11 -5.84
CA GLU A 93 -1.21 -8.53 -6.17
C GLU A 93 -1.52 -9.36 -4.91
N MET A 94 -0.90 -9.02 -3.76
CA MET A 94 -1.18 -9.66 -2.48
C MET A 94 -2.63 -9.41 -2.06
N VAL A 95 -3.12 -8.17 -2.13
CA VAL A 95 -4.51 -7.82 -1.79
C VAL A 95 -5.51 -8.54 -2.69
N GLU A 96 -5.22 -8.65 -3.99
CA GLU A 96 -6.09 -9.35 -4.94
C GLU A 96 -6.21 -10.84 -4.62
N LYS A 97 -5.09 -11.49 -4.27
CA LYS A 97 -5.02 -12.95 -4.08
C LYS A 97 -5.27 -13.43 -2.65
N ALA A 98 -5.01 -12.59 -1.65
CA ALA A 98 -5.06 -12.98 -0.24
C ALA A 98 -6.44 -13.50 0.16
N VAL A 99 -6.48 -14.43 1.11
CA VAL A 99 -7.69 -14.89 1.79
C VAL A 99 -7.93 -13.98 3.00
N PHE A 100 -9.08 -13.32 3.03
CA PHE A 100 -9.51 -12.47 4.14
C PHE A 100 -10.48 -13.24 5.05
N ASP A 101 -10.48 -12.93 6.34
CA ASP A 101 -11.38 -13.57 7.32
C ASP A 101 -12.85 -13.15 7.12
N ASP A 102 -13.06 -11.95 6.59
CA ASP A 102 -14.37 -11.35 6.38
C ASP A 102 -14.38 -10.58 5.04
N GLU A 103 -15.40 -10.80 4.22
CA GLU A 103 -15.61 -10.13 2.94
C GLU A 103 -15.71 -8.60 3.11
N ASN A 104 -16.20 -8.12 4.26
CA ASN A 104 -16.29 -6.70 4.57
C ASN A 104 -14.91 -6.01 4.52
N GLN A 105 -13.84 -6.76 4.79
CA GLN A 105 -12.46 -6.25 4.70
C GLN A 105 -12.10 -5.91 3.25
N ARG A 106 -12.54 -6.72 2.28
CA ARG A 106 -12.35 -6.46 0.85
C ARG A 106 -13.18 -5.27 0.37
N ILE A 107 -14.39 -5.13 0.87
CA ILE A 107 -15.28 -4.01 0.53
C ILE A 107 -14.64 -2.70 0.98
N LEU A 108 -14.11 -2.65 2.21
CA LEU A 108 -13.41 -1.48 2.73
C LEU A 108 -12.19 -1.10 1.87
N ILE A 109 -11.35 -2.09 1.51
CA ILE A 109 -10.21 -1.85 0.63
C ILE A 109 -10.66 -1.32 -0.74
N SER A 110 -11.68 -1.95 -1.33
CA SER A 110 -12.20 -1.58 -2.64
C SER A 110 -12.79 -0.17 -2.66
N ALA A 111 -13.53 0.21 -1.61
CA ALA A 111 -14.04 1.56 -1.44
C ALA A 111 -12.90 2.59 -1.34
N CYS A 112 -11.84 2.28 -0.61
CA CYS A 112 -10.66 3.14 -0.52
C CYS A 112 -9.88 3.24 -1.84
N HIS A 113 -9.71 2.15 -2.59
CA HIS A 113 -9.10 2.17 -3.92
C HIS A 113 -9.91 3.01 -4.90
N GLU A 114 -11.24 2.85 -4.89
CA GLU A 114 -12.13 3.62 -5.76
C GLU A 114 -12.10 5.12 -5.43
N ALA A 115 -12.18 5.47 -4.14
CA ALA A 115 -12.05 6.85 -3.69
C ALA A 115 -10.70 7.44 -4.12
N TRP A 116 -9.60 6.71 -3.91
CA TRP A 116 -8.28 7.18 -4.31
C TRP A 116 -8.15 7.41 -5.81
N ARG A 117 -8.61 6.45 -6.63
CA ARG A 117 -8.65 6.57 -8.10
C ARG A 117 -9.37 7.82 -8.55
N ARG A 118 -10.58 8.04 -8.04
CA ARG A 118 -11.41 9.20 -8.40
C ARG A 118 -10.74 10.50 -7.97
N ARG A 119 -10.11 10.50 -6.79
CA ARG A 119 -9.39 11.66 -6.30
C ARG A 119 -8.20 12.01 -7.19
N LEU A 120 -7.42 11.02 -7.62
CA LEU A 120 -6.34 11.23 -8.59
C LEU A 120 -6.86 11.76 -9.92
N GLY A 121 -7.99 11.23 -10.42
CA GLY A 121 -8.66 11.77 -11.61
C GLY A 121 -8.99 13.26 -11.49
N GLN A 122 -9.64 13.67 -10.39
CA GLN A 122 -9.94 15.08 -10.11
C GLN A 122 -8.68 15.95 -10.02
N LEU A 123 -7.60 15.44 -9.40
CA LEU A 123 -6.33 16.15 -9.33
C LEU A 123 -5.69 16.30 -10.71
N GLY A 124 -5.80 15.29 -11.58
CA GLY A 124 -5.34 15.36 -12.96
C GLY A 124 -6.11 16.40 -13.77
N ASP A 125 -7.43 16.44 -13.65
CA ASP A 125 -8.27 17.47 -14.29
C ASP A 125 -7.88 18.88 -13.81
N ARG A 126 -7.72 19.03 -12.49
CA ARG A 126 -7.26 20.27 -11.88
C ARG A 126 -5.90 20.68 -12.42
N SER A 127 -4.95 19.75 -12.48
CA SER A 127 -3.59 19.99 -12.96
C SER A 127 -3.56 20.54 -14.38
N ARG A 128 -4.38 19.97 -15.26
CA ARG A 128 -4.55 20.43 -16.65
C ARG A 128 -5.21 21.80 -16.73
N SER A 129 -6.21 22.06 -15.89
CA SER A 129 -6.94 23.34 -15.91
C SER A 129 -6.16 24.51 -15.31
N GLU A 130 -5.37 24.26 -14.26
CA GLU A 130 -4.62 25.28 -13.51
C GLU A 130 -3.14 25.34 -13.93
N SER A 131 -2.70 24.51 -14.89
CA SER A 131 -1.29 24.37 -15.32
C SER A 131 -0.33 24.12 -14.14
N THR A 132 -0.77 23.33 -13.16
CA THR A 132 0.03 22.94 -12.01
C THR A 132 0.70 21.58 -12.23
N ASP A 133 1.64 21.21 -11.37
CA ASP A 133 2.28 19.89 -11.39
C ASP A 133 1.41 18.82 -10.70
N PHE A 134 1.04 17.77 -11.45
CA PHE A 134 0.21 16.69 -10.97
C PHE A 134 0.92 15.86 -9.90
N ASN A 135 2.23 15.63 -10.07
CA ASN A 135 3.02 14.80 -9.15
C ASN A 135 3.02 15.42 -7.75
N SER A 136 3.28 16.72 -7.64
CA SER A 136 3.20 17.47 -6.39
C SER A 136 1.80 17.41 -5.75
N LEU A 137 0.74 17.56 -6.56
CA LEU A 137 -0.64 17.48 -6.06
C LEU A 137 -0.98 16.09 -5.51
N ALA A 138 -0.65 15.03 -6.27
CA ALA A 138 -0.91 13.65 -5.89
C ALA A 138 -0.13 13.25 -4.64
N ASN A 139 1.17 13.60 -4.56
CA ASN A 139 2.01 13.31 -3.39
C ASN A 139 1.53 14.03 -2.14
N ARG A 140 1.14 15.31 -2.25
CA ARG A 140 0.60 16.06 -1.13
C ARG A 140 -0.71 15.45 -0.63
N GLU A 141 -1.58 15.04 -1.54
CA GLU A 141 -2.87 14.42 -1.17
C GLU A 141 -2.67 13.02 -0.57
N PHE A 142 -1.72 12.24 -1.10
CA PHE A 142 -1.35 10.93 -0.54
C PHE A 142 -0.85 11.08 0.91
N GLU A 143 0.09 11.99 1.15
CA GLU A 143 0.64 12.23 2.49
C GLU A 143 -0.41 12.75 3.46
N ARG A 144 -1.33 13.62 3.00
CA ARG A 144 -2.48 14.05 3.80
C ARG A 144 -3.28 12.85 4.31
N TRP A 145 -3.71 11.96 3.41
CA TRP A 145 -4.54 10.82 3.81
C TRP A 145 -3.79 9.81 4.66
N ARG A 146 -2.54 9.52 4.31
CA ARG A 146 -1.66 8.65 5.10
C ARG A 146 -1.55 9.16 6.55
N VAL A 147 -1.24 10.44 6.73
CA VAL A 147 -1.07 11.05 8.05
C VAL A 147 -2.39 11.07 8.82
N SER A 148 -3.50 11.45 8.18
CA SER A 148 -4.81 11.48 8.84
C SER A 148 -5.24 10.09 9.33
N LEU A 149 -5.13 9.07 8.47
CA LEU A 149 -5.47 7.69 8.83
C LEU A 149 -4.56 7.14 9.94
N ALA A 150 -3.24 7.36 9.83
CA ALA A 150 -2.28 6.89 10.83
C ALA A 150 -2.51 7.51 12.22
N ARG A 151 -2.97 8.77 12.28
CA ARG A 151 -3.23 9.51 13.53
C ARG A 151 -4.56 9.17 14.21
N CYS A 152 -5.43 8.38 13.58
CA CYS A 152 -6.70 7.97 14.19
C CYS A 152 -6.44 7.16 15.48
N LYS A 153 -7.04 7.58 16.60
CA LYS A 153 -6.83 7.00 17.94
C LYS A 153 -8.02 6.20 18.46
N ASN A 154 -9.17 6.29 17.79
CA ASN A 154 -10.40 5.59 18.15
C ASN A 154 -11.33 5.46 16.93
N ALA A 155 -12.40 4.68 17.11
CA ALA A 155 -13.41 4.42 16.09
C ALA A 155 -14.04 5.71 15.51
N ALA A 156 -14.32 6.70 16.36
CA ALA A 156 -14.91 7.97 15.92
C ALA A 156 -13.98 8.74 14.97
N SER A 157 -12.71 8.92 15.33
CA SER A 157 -11.71 9.60 14.48
C SER A 157 -11.46 8.89 13.15
N LEU A 158 -11.54 7.55 13.14
CA LEU A 158 -11.41 6.77 11.92
C LEU A 158 -12.61 6.98 11.00
N ARG A 159 -13.84 6.89 11.54
CA ARG A 159 -15.06 7.14 10.77
C ARG A 159 -15.07 8.53 10.16
N GLU A 160 -14.75 9.56 10.96
CA GLU A 160 -14.66 10.92 10.47
C GLU A 160 -13.67 11.04 9.30
N THR A 161 -12.47 10.46 9.46
CA THR A 161 -11.43 10.49 8.42
C THR A 161 -11.85 9.75 7.14
N LEU A 162 -12.45 8.57 7.26
CA LEU A 162 -12.92 7.79 6.11
C LEU A 162 -14.09 8.46 5.40
N VAL A 163 -15.02 9.08 6.16
CA VAL A 163 -16.14 9.82 5.57
C VAL A 163 -15.64 11.08 4.85
N ASP A 164 -14.69 11.84 5.41
CA ASP A 164 -14.05 12.97 4.69
C ASP A 164 -13.33 12.47 3.43
N PHE A 165 -12.67 11.32 3.50
CA PHE A 165 -11.99 10.73 2.34
C PHE A 165 -12.97 10.34 1.22
N TRP A 166 -14.02 9.60 1.55
CA TRP A 166 -15.01 9.12 0.57
C TRP A 166 -15.86 10.26 -0.01
N SER A 167 -16.32 11.19 0.83
CA SER A 167 -17.22 12.28 0.41
C SER A 167 -16.62 13.21 -0.64
N ARG A 168 -15.28 13.33 -0.70
CA ARG A 168 -14.57 14.16 -1.70
C ARG A 168 -14.61 13.62 -3.12
N THR A 169 -15.10 12.39 -3.32
CA THR A 169 -14.98 11.65 -4.59
C THR A 169 -16.31 11.38 -5.28
N GLY A 170 -17.41 11.88 -4.70
CA GLY A 170 -18.77 11.62 -5.14
C GLY A 170 -19.26 10.22 -4.75
N PRO A 171 -20.36 9.73 -5.35
CA PRO A 171 -20.97 8.44 -4.99
C PRO A 171 -20.05 7.26 -5.28
N LEU A 172 -19.81 6.38 -4.30
CA LEU A 172 -18.98 5.17 -4.42
C LEU A 172 -19.85 3.91 -4.57
N PRO A 173 -19.97 3.31 -5.77
CA PRO A 173 -20.61 2.02 -6.02
C PRO A 173 -20.22 0.92 -5.03
N ALA A 174 -18.94 0.83 -4.64
CA ALA A 174 -18.48 -0.14 -3.65
C ALA A 174 -19.22 -0.03 -2.30
N LEU A 175 -19.73 1.16 -1.97
CA LEU A 175 -20.45 1.43 -0.72
C LEU A 175 -21.97 1.54 -0.91
N GLN A 176 -22.48 1.88 -2.09
CA GLN A 176 -23.91 2.20 -2.30
C GLN A 176 -24.88 1.15 -1.73
N ASN A 177 -24.57 -0.14 -1.90
CA ASN A 177 -25.42 -1.23 -1.41
C ASN A 177 -24.81 -2.02 -0.25
N ARG A 178 -23.60 -1.66 0.20
CA ARG A 178 -22.78 -2.45 1.13
C ARG A 178 -22.22 -1.62 2.30
N TRP A 179 -22.59 -0.36 2.42
CA TRP A 179 -22.02 0.52 3.45
C TRP A 179 -22.36 0.06 4.86
N GLN A 180 -23.55 -0.53 5.08
CA GLN A 180 -23.93 -1.09 6.38
C GLN A 180 -23.01 -2.25 6.78
N ASP A 181 -22.57 -3.06 5.82
CA ASP A 181 -21.77 -4.25 6.06
C ASP A 181 -20.38 -3.90 6.61
N ILE A 182 -19.84 -2.75 6.23
CA ILE A 182 -18.54 -2.30 6.74
C ILE A 182 -18.62 -1.55 8.08
N LEU A 183 -19.82 -1.17 8.56
CA LEU A 183 -19.94 -0.37 9.79
C LEU A 183 -19.35 -1.06 11.01
N SER A 184 -19.56 -2.38 11.14
CA SER A 184 -19.01 -3.15 12.26
C SER A 184 -17.48 -3.12 12.30
N LEU A 185 -16.82 -3.05 11.13
CA LEU A 185 -15.37 -2.89 11.04
C LEU A 185 -14.89 -1.53 11.53
N LEU A 186 -15.73 -0.49 11.40
CA LEU A 186 -15.40 0.90 11.76
C LEU A 186 -15.73 1.24 13.22
N ASP A 187 -16.35 0.31 13.94
CA ASP A 187 -16.70 0.43 15.36
C ASP A 187 -15.74 -0.34 16.27
N ASP A 188 -15.87 -0.15 17.58
CA ASP A 188 -15.14 -0.94 18.56
C ASP A 188 -15.62 -2.41 18.54
N PRO A 189 -14.72 -3.39 18.66
CA PRO A 189 -13.27 -3.27 18.85
C PRO A 189 -12.45 -3.26 17.54
N GLN A 190 -13.09 -3.26 16.37
CA GLN A 190 -12.47 -3.58 15.08
C GLN A 190 -11.81 -2.39 14.36
N TRP A 191 -12.04 -1.15 14.81
CA TRP A 191 -11.54 0.04 14.11
C TRP A 191 -10.02 0.03 13.84
N ARG A 192 -9.20 -0.60 14.70
CA ARG A 192 -7.74 -0.71 14.44
C ARG A 192 -7.44 -1.54 13.20
N LEU A 193 -8.19 -2.62 13.00
CA LEU A 193 -8.11 -3.46 11.82
C LEU A 193 -8.57 -2.68 10.58
N ALA A 194 -9.66 -1.91 10.67
CA ALA A 194 -10.10 -1.04 9.58
C ALA A 194 -9.07 0.05 9.24
N LYS A 195 -8.38 0.62 10.24
CA LYS A 195 -7.27 1.57 10.03
C LYS A 195 -6.12 0.91 9.25
N ASP A 196 -5.73 -0.30 9.62
CA ASP A 196 -4.69 -1.05 8.90
C ASP A 196 -5.10 -1.34 7.45
N LEU A 197 -6.36 -1.77 7.23
CA LEU A 197 -6.91 -2.01 5.89
C LEU A 197 -6.96 -0.74 5.03
N ALA A 198 -7.36 0.41 5.60
CA ALA A 198 -7.41 1.67 4.87
C ALA A 198 -6.01 2.13 4.42
N LEU A 199 -5.00 1.98 5.29
CA LEU A 199 -3.61 2.30 4.94
C LEU A 199 -3.01 1.27 3.97
N LEU A 200 -3.36 -0.01 4.10
CA LEU A 200 -3.03 -1.03 3.12
C LEU A 200 -3.62 -0.68 1.76
N ALA A 201 -4.88 -0.26 1.69
CA ALA A 201 -5.54 0.15 0.45
C ALA A 201 -4.78 1.30 -0.21
N LEU A 202 -4.39 2.32 0.56
CA LEU A 202 -3.63 3.46 0.05
C LEU A 202 -2.26 3.05 -0.51
N ALA A 203 -1.55 2.14 0.18
CA ALA A 203 -0.24 1.63 -0.24
C ALA A 203 -0.30 0.63 -1.41
N SER A 204 -1.40 -0.09 -1.55
CA SER A 204 -1.60 -1.15 -2.56
C SER A 204 -2.46 -0.70 -3.76
N TYR A 205 -2.83 0.58 -3.84
CA TYR A 205 -3.57 1.07 -4.98
C TYR A 205 -2.77 0.88 -6.27
N LYS A 206 -3.43 0.30 -7.29
CA LYS A 206 -2.88 0.13 -8.64
C LYS A 206 -3.15 1.38 -9.48
N PRO A 207 -2.11 2.11 -9.92
CA PRO A 207 -2.26 3.27 -10.79
C PRO A 207 -3.08 2.95 -12.05
N ALA A 208 -3.97 3.87 -12.44
CA ALA A 208 -4.82 3.67 -13.61
C ALA A 208 -4.12 4.02 -14.93
N ASN A 209 -3.05 4.82 -14.88
CA ASN A 209 -2.30 5.30 -16.04
C ASN A 209 -0.84 5.62 -15.66
N LYS A 210 -0.01 5.94 -16.66
CA LYS A 210 1.42 6.25 -16.47
C LYS A 210 1.68 7.52 -15.65
N GLU A 211 0.77 8.49 -15.70
CA GLU A 211 0.89 9.74 -14.97
C GLU A 211 0.73 9.48 -13.45
N GLU A 212 -0.27 8.70 -13.07
CA GLU A 212 -0.45 8.20 -11.70
C GLU A 212 0.71 7.31 -11.26
N GLU A 213 1.22 6.44 -12.14
CA GLU A 213 2.36 5.57 -11.83
C GLU A 213 3.61 6.38 -11.50
N ALA A 214 3.94 7.39 -12.33
CA ALA A 214 5.06 8.29 -12.10
C ALA A 214 4.88 9.12 -10.82
N ALA A 215 3.67 9.62 -10.56
CA ALA A 215 3.39 10.40 -9.35
C ALA A 215 3.57 9.58 -8.07
N LEU A 216 3.13 8.32 -8.08
CA LEU A 216 3.12 7.43 -6.91
C LEU A 216 4.40 6.61 -6.71
N ALA A 217 5.31 6.60 -7.70
CA ALA A 217 6.64 6.01 -7.57
C ALA A 217 7.56 6.80 -6.61
N GLY A 218 7.22 8.06 -6.32
CA GLY A 218 8.02 8.96 -5.48
C GLY A 218 9.36 9.38 -6.09
N ASP A 219 10.07 10.31 -5.46
CA ASP A 219 11.38 10.82 -5.88
C ASP A 219 12.49 9.75 -5.98
N SER A 220 12.24 8.51 -5.52
CA SER A 220 13.20 7.41 -5.57
C SER A 220 13.60 7.01 -6.99
N ASP A 221 12.69 7.13 -7.96
CA ASP A 221 13.03 6.90 -9.37
C ASP A 221 13.79 8.08 -9.99
N GLN A 222 13.62 9.30 -9.46
CA GLN A 222 14.36 10.48 -9.95
C GLN A 222 15.79 10.55 -9.40
N LYS A 223 16.01 10.10 -8.16
CA LYS A 223 17.36 10.06 -7.56
C LYS A 223 18.19 8.83 -7.97
N GLY A 224 17.57 7.81 -8.56
CA GLY A 224 18.28 6.68 -9.16
C GLY A 224 19.10 7.04 -10.40
N GLU A 225 18.88 8.24 -10.98
CA GLU A 225 19.68 8.77 -12.09
C GLU A 225 20.81 9.71 -11.64
N GLU A 226 20.80 10.19 -10.39
CA GLU A 226 21.78 11.18 -9.89
C GLU A 226 22.84 10.64 -8.90
N LEU A 227 22.89 9.34 -8.63
CA LEU A 227 24.01 8.72 -7.91
C LEU A 227 24.90 7.93 -8.86
#